data_AF-A0A849C880-F1
#
_entry.id   AF-A0A849C880-F1
#
_cell.length_a   1.000
_cell.length_b   1.000
_cell.length_c   1.000
_cell.angle_alpha   90.00
_cell.angle_beta   90.00
_cell.angle_gamma   90.00
#
_symmetry.space_group_name_H-M   'P 1'
#
loop_
_entity.id
_entity.type
_entity.pdbx_description
1 polymer ?
#
loop_
_entity_poly.entity_id
_entity_poly.type
_entity_poly.pdbx_seq_one_letter_code
_entity_poly.pdbx_strand_id
1 'polypeptide(L)'
;MGDPAAEALASQVAPVIMTLARSYTRNGFKGDTPENVPGDIGAVIIAASARMAANPTQTEQYQAVGSMIGRVGAGFQGWSLVERAVLHRYRKRAL
;
A
#
# COMPACT_ATOMS: atom_id res chain seq x y z
N MET A 1 17.57 5.51 12.46
CA MET A 1 16.52 4.89 13.29
C MET A 1 15.23 5.53 12.83
N GLY A 2 14.23 4.75 12.38
CA GLY A 2 12.99 5.28 11.82
C GLY A 2 12.18 6.08 12.84
N ASP A 3 11.32 6.99 12.37
CA ASP A 3 10.40 7.71 13.25
C ASP A 3 9.40 6.71 13.87
N PRO A 4 9.34 6.56 15.21
CA PRO A 4 8.45 5.60 15.86
C PRO A 4 6.96 5.86 15.55
N ALA A 5 6.59 7.10 15.23
CA ALA A 5 5.23 7.43 14.80
C ALA A 5 4.89 6.80 13.44
N ALA A 6 5.88 6.74 12.52
CA ALA A 6 5.71 6.12 11.22
C ALA A 6 5.59 4.58 11.33
N GLU A 7 6.33 3.96 12.24
CA GLU A 7 6.25 2.51 12.51
C GLU A 7 4.88 2.12 13.09
N ALA A 8 4.37 2.89 14.07
CA ALA A 8 3.05 2.67 14.65
C ALA A 8 1.93 2.81 13.60
N LEU A 9 2.04 3.80 12.71
CA LEU A 9 1.08 4.02 11.64
C LEU A 9 1.13 2.89 10.59
N ALA A 10 2.33 2.41 10.23
CA ALA A 10 2.49 1.29 9.31
C ALA A 10 1.79 0.02 9.82
N SER A 11 1.87 -0.25 11.13
CA SER A 11 1.17 -1.38 11.76
C SER A 11 -0.37 -1.25 11.67
N GLN A 12 -0.91 -0.04 11.81
CA GLN A 12 -2.35 0.21 11.67
C GLN A 12 -2.83 0.15 10.21
N VAL A 13 -1.97 0.53 9.26
CA VAL A 13 -2.32 0.59 7.84
C VAL A 13 -2.25 -0.77 7.15
N ALA A 14 -1.33 -1.64 7.58
CA ALA A 14 -1.16 -2.99 7.02
C ALA A 14 -2.48 -3.80 6.90
N PRO A 15 -3.34 -3.91 7.93
CA PRO A 15 -4.62 -4.64 7.81
C PRO A 15 -5.62 -3.97 6.83
N VAL A 16 -5.55 -2.64 6.67
CA VAL A 16 -6.40 -1.92 5.71
C VAL A 16 -5.96 -2.25 4.28
N ILE A 17 -4.66 -2.12 4.00
CA ILE A 17 -4.08 -2.47 2.69
C ILE A 17 -4.32 -3.96 2.36
N MET A 18 -4.23 -4.83 3.36
CA MET A 18 -4.51 -6.26 3.20
C MET A 18 -5.97 -6.51 2.78
N THR A 19 -6.92 -5.83 3.42
CA THR A 19 -8.35 -5.87 3.03
C THR A 19 -8.55 -5.40 1.59
N LEU A 20 -7.88 -4.33 1.18
CA LEU A 20 -7.93 -3.81 -0.20
C LEU A 20 -7.32 -4.79 -1.21
N ALA A 21 -6.21 -5.45 -0.88
CA ALA A 21 -5.61 -6.46 -1.74
C ALA A 21 -6.53 -7.68 -1.89
N ARG A 22 -7.20 -8.07 -0.80
CA ARG A 22 -8.13 -9.19 -0.78
C ARG A 22 -9.40 -8.91 -1.59
N SER A 23 -9.93 -7.69 -1.52
CA SER A 23 -11.06 -7.26 -2.35
C SER A 23 -10.68 -7.22 -3.84
N TYR A 24 -9.50 -6.68 -4.16
CA TYR A 24 -8.99 -6.63 -5.54
C TYR A 24 -8.80 -8.01 -6.17
N THR A 25 -8.25 -8.96 -5.41
CA THR A 25 -7.99 -10.33 -5.88
C THR A 25 -9.23 -11.24 -5.83
N ARG A 26 -10.35 -10.78 -5.26
CA ARG A 26 -11.58 -11.55 -5.02
C ARG A 26 -11.34 -12.79 -4.16
N ASN A 27 -10.71 -12.60 -2.99
CA ASN A 27 -10.29 -13.68 -2.09
C ASN A 27 -9.37 -14.69 -2.80
N GLY A 28 -8.39 -14.18 -3.54
CA GLY A 28 -7.46 -14.96 -4.36
C GLY A 28 -6.29 -15.59 -3.59
N PHE A 29 -6.05 -15.14 -2.36
CA PHE A 29 -4.98 -15.62 -1.48
C PHE A 29 -5.51 -15.86 -0.05
N LYS A 30 -4.79 -16.68 0.71
CA LYS A 30 -5.06 -17.00 2.12
C LYS A 30 -3.98 -16.39 3.03
N GLY A 31 -4.27 -16.29 4.33
CA GLY A 31 -3.41 -15.67 5.34
C GLY A 31 -4.05 -14.43 5.93
N ASP A 32 -3.81 -14.19 7.22
CA ASP A 32 -4.46 -13.12 8.00
C ASP A 32 -3.47 -12.05 8.48
N THR A 33 -2.17 -12.25 8.20
CA THR A 33 -1.12 -11.26 8.44
C THR A 33 -0.21 -11.13 7.20
N PRO A 34 0.51 -10.00 7.03
CA PRO A 34 1.46 -9.82 5.92
C PRO A 34 2.55 -10.89 5.83
N GLU A 35 2.90 -11.53 6.95
CA GLU A 35 3.91 -12.60 7.02
C GLU A 35 3.32 -13.98 6.64
N ASN A 36 2.01 -14.15 6.81
CA ASN A 36 1.30 -15.42 6.57
C ASN A 36 0.67 -15.53 5.18
N VAL A 37 0.79 -14.49 4.34
CA VAL A 37 0.39 -14.52 2.93
C VAL A 37 1.56 -14.94 2.02
N PRO A 38 1.33 -15.31 0.75
CA PRO A 38 2.42 -15.51 -0.20
C PRO A 38 3.36 -14.31 -0.24
N GLY A 39 4.68 -14.57 -0.21
CA GLY A 39 5.68 -13.53 0.04
C GLY A 39 5.68 -12.37 -0.97
N ASP A 40 5.26 -12.62 -2.21
CA ASP A 40 5.08 -11.58 -3.22
C ASP A 40 3.89 -10.65 -2.93
N ILE A 41 2.75 -11.17 -2.45
CA ILE A 41 1.64 -10.36 -1.95
C ILE A 41 2.04 -9.63 -0.67
N GLY A 42 2.74 -10.31 0.25
CA GLY A 42 3.24 -9.72 1.48
C GLY A 42 4.11 -8.50 1.21
N ALA A 43 5.03 -8.60 0.25
CA ALA A 43 5.86 -7.48 -0.19
C ALA A 43 5.05 -6.31 -0.74
N VAL A 44 3.98 -6.57 -1.52
CA VAL A 44 3.07 -5.52 -2.02
C VAL A 44 2.32 -4.83 -0.88
N ILE A 45 1.82 -5.60 0.09
CA ILE A 45 1.12 -5.04 1.26
C ILE A 45 2.06 -4.15 2.07
N ILE A 46 3.28 -4.60 2.34
CA ILE A 46 4.28 -3.83 3.08
C ILE A 46 4.67 -2.56 2.31
N ALA A 47 4.96 -2.67 1.01
CA ALA A 47 5.34 -1.53 0.17
C ALA A 47 4.22 -0.47 0.10
N ALA A 48 2.96 -0.89 -0.10
CA ALA A 48 1.82 0.01 -0.12
C ALA A 48 1.56 0.66 1.26
N SER A 49 1.77 -0.10 2.35
CA SER A 49 1.66 0.42 3.72
C SER A 49 2.75 1.44 4.02
N ALA A 50 3.99 1.20 3.59
CA ALA A 50 5.10 2.15 3.72
C ALA A 50 4.82 3.44 2.93
N ARG A 51 4.24 3.35 1.73
CA ARG A 51 3.82 4.53 0.95
C ARG A 51 2.76 5.36 1.68
N MET A 52 1.79 4.71 2.33
CA MET A 52 0.81 5.42 3.16
C MET A 52 1.43 6.03 4.41
N ALA A 53 2.35 5.32 5.07
CA ALA A 53 3.08 5.84 6.22
C ALA A 53 3.96 7.06 5.88
N ALA A 54 4.44 7.16 4.63
CA ALA A 54 5.20 8.31 4.14
C ALA A 54 4.33 9.58 3.94
N ASN A 55 3.01 9.46 3.80
CA ASN A 55 2.08 10.61 3.82
C ASN A 55 0.89 10.35 4.77
N PRO A 56 1.11 10.45 6.10
CA PRO A 56 0.07 10.20 7.11
C PRO A 56 -1.14 11.12 6.98
N THR A 57 -0.90 12.37 6.60
CA THR A 57 -1.95 13.38 6.50
C THR A 57 -2.92 13.12 5.37
N GLN A 58 -2.55 12.26 4.41
CA GLN A 58 -3.29 11.97 3.18
C GLN A 58 -3.70 13.21 2.38
N THR A 59 -3.18 14.39 2.71
CA THR A 59 -3.46 15.64 2.02
C THR A 59 -2.53 15.78 0.82
N GLU A 60 -3.05 16.38 -0.26
CA GLU A 60 -2.17 16.84 -1.34
C GLU A 60 -1.32 17.99 -0.83
N GLN A 61 -0.03 17.75 -0.65
CA GLN A 61 0.90 18.79 -0.25
C GLN A 61 1.64 19.27 -1.50
N TYR A 62 1.47 20.55 -1.81
CA TYR A 62 2.29 21.26 -2.77
C TYR A 62 3.48 21.84 -2.01
N GLN A 63 4.62 21.16 -2.08
CA GLN A 63 5.87 21.70 -1.55
C GLN A 63 6.61 22.38 -2.69
N ALA A 64 6.56 23.71 -2.72
CA ALA A 64 7.41 24.50 -3.60
C ALA A 64 8.81 24.57 -2.97
N VAL A 65 9.80 23.95 -3.61
CA VAL A 65 11.21 24.09 -3.25
C VAL A 65 11.89 24.87 -4.38
N GLY A 66 12.05 26.18 -4.20
CA GLY A 66 12.55 27.07 -5.24
C GLY A 66 11.58 27.16 -6.43
N SER A 67 12.06 26.91 -7.65
CA SER A 67 11.24 26.90 -8.88
C SER A 67 10.56 25.55 -9.17
N MET A 68 10.82 24.52 -8.37
CA MET A 68 10.22 23.20 -8.54
C MET A 68 9.04 23.02 -7.60
N ILE A 69 7.87 22.73 -8.18
CA ILE A 69 6.67 22.36 -7.42
C ILE A 69 6.67 20.83 -7.29
N GLY A 70 7.04 20.34 -6.10
CA GLY A 70 6.86 18.93 -5.74
C GLY A 70 5.43 18.68 -5.31
N ARG A 71 4.74 17.74 -5.96
CA ARG A 71 3.38 17.32 -5.57
C ARG A 71 3.48 15.99 -4.83
N VAL A 72 3.21 16.01 -3.53
CA VAL A 72 2.99 14.78 -2.76
C VAL A 72 1.51 14.45 -2.87
N GLY A 73 1.19 13.36 -3.60
CA GLY A 73 -0.19 12.95 -3.84
C GLY A 73 -0.93 12.59 -2.54
N ALA A 74 -2.23 12.88 -2.51
CA ALA A 74 -3.10 12.55 -1.39
C ALA A 74 -3.25 11.03 -1.22
N GLY A 75 -3.02 10.50 -0.02
CA GLY A 75 -3.45 9.16 0.42
C GLY A 75 -3.28 7.99 -0.56
N PHE A 76 -4.13 6.96 -0.41
CA PHE A 76 -4.16 5.80 -1.30
C PHE A 76 -4.97 6.11 -2.57
N GLN A 77 -4.29 6.48 -3.66
CA GLN A 77 -4.92 6.74 -4.97
C GLN A 77 -5.16 5.47 -5.81
N GLY A 78 -4.89 4.30 -5.23
CA GLY A 78 -4.89 3.02 -5.92
C GLY A 78 -3.52 2.35 -5.98
N TRP A 79 -3.50 1.20 -6.63
CA TRP A 79 -2.33 0.37 -6.81
C TRP A 79 -1.43 0.90 -7.92
N SER A 80 -0.13 0.92 -7.69
CA SER A 80 0.87 1.18 -8.73
C SER A 80 0.86 0.06 -9.79
N LEU A 81 1.44 0.34 -10.96
CA LEU A 81 1.53 -0.65 -12.05
C LEU A 81 2.25 -1.93 -11.59
N VAL A 82 3.32 -1.78 -10.81
CA VAL A 82 4.12 -2.91 -10.30
C VAL A 82 3.32 -3.73 -9.29
N GLU A 83 2.63 -3.08 -8.35
CA GLU A 83 1.75 -3.74 -7.38
C GLU A 83 0.61 -4.50 -8.09
N ARG A 84 0.00 -3.88 -9.11
CA ARG A 84 -1.04 -4.53 -9.92
C ARG A 84 -0.51 -5.75 -10.64
N ALA A 85 0.71 -5.72 -11.18
CA ALA A 85 1.29 -6.86 -11.88
C ALA A 85 1.35 -8.11 -10.97
N VAL A 86 1.74 -7.92 -9.71
CA VAL A 86 1.73 -8.98 -8.69
C VAL A 86 0.30 -9.40 -8.34
N LEU A 87 -0.56 -8.44 -7.98
CA LEU A 87 -1.94 -8.74 -7.56
C LEU A 87 -2.77 -9.42 -8.68
N HIS A 88 -2.49 -9.11 -9.95
CA HIS A 88 -3.15 -9.73 -11.10
C HIS A 88 -2.92 -11.23 -11.19
N ARG A 89 -1.80 -11.75 -10.67
CA ARG A 89 -1.50 -13.19 -10.64
C ARG A 89 -2.43 -13.96 -9.71
N TYR A 90 -2.90 -13.32 -8.65
CA TYR A 90 -3.78 -13.92 -7.64
C TYR A 90 -5.26 -13.59 -7.86
N ARG A 91 -5.58 -12.70 -8.80
CA ARG A 91 -6.95 -12.28 -9.03
C ARG A 91 -7.76 -13.40 -9.69
N LYS A 92 -8.84 -13.83 -9.02
CA LYS A 92 -9.82 -14.73 -9.63
C LYS A 92 -10.51 -14.06 -10.82
N ARG A 93 -10.39 -14.65 -12.00
CA ARG A 93 -11.09 -14.20 -13.22
C ARG A 93 -12.44 -14.89 -13.31
N ALA A 94 -13.40 -14.25 -13.97
CA ALA A 94 -14.64 -14.94 -14.31
C ALA A 94 -14.29 -16.10 -15.27
N LEU A 95 -14.95 -17.24 -15.07
CA LEU A 95 -14.94 -18.36 -16.01
C LEU A 95 -15.81 -18.02 -17.22
#